data_AF-A0AA34THY8-F1
#
_entry.id   AF-A0AA34THY8-F1
#
_cell.length_a   1.000
_cell.length_b   1.000
_cell.length_c   1.000
_cell.angle_alpha   90.00
_cell.angle_beta   90.00
_cell.angle_gamma   90.00
#
_symmetry.space_group_name_H-M   'P 1'
#
loop_
_entity.id
_entity.type
_entity.pdbx_description
1 polymer ?
#
loop_
_entity_poly.entity_id
_entity_poly.type
_entity_poly.pdbx_seq_one_letter_code
_entity_poly.pdbx_strand_id
1 'polypeptide(L)'
;MTLKITTTLKDNPIKEETKTYTVKNLKKATTYTIESVLKDNPVSFTGFNHFGSVKFDDDKFTVNNDNSAPTDLTNSEQIIVRLSQDYINQQKSNGKILSGTASKTLTVADLESSPKISNLNDLLTQEDTVVRADNESSTGDFGTTYTVTRMDSYFVGTNISSWGYSSSDDSDKGEFSVVTIYKIVSHYNSDTDTKNDSTSYYSYGYTGLTLNNGKVDVSDLTGNNKYKGGSSSSEQAAVDQLKSDYSSATKLN
;
A
#
# COMPACT_ATOMS: atom_id res chain seq x y z
N MET A 1 -27.48 17.36 -45.62
CA MET A 1 -27.79 18.75 -45.20
C MET A 1 -28.60 19.40 -46.30
N THR A 2 -29.64 20.17 -45.95
CA THR A 2 -30.46 20.88 -46.93
C THR A 2 -30.37 22.36 -46.65
N LEU A 3 -29.94 23.14 -47.65
CA LEU A 3 -29.98 24.59 -47.60
C LEU A 3 -31.15 25.06 -48.46
N LYS A 4 -31.99 25.92 -47.91
CA LYS A 4 -33.14 26.50 -48.59
C LYS A 4 -33.03 28.01 -48.58
N ILE A 5 -33.14 28.62 -49.74
CA ILE A 5 -33.26 30.07 -49.89
C ILE A 5 -34.72 30.36 -50.24
N THR A 6 -35.38 31.11 -49.36
CA THR A 6 -36.77 31.57 -49.53
C THR A 6 -36.85 33.08 -49.39
N THR A 7 -37.85 33.68 -50.01
CA THR A 7 -38.10 35.12 -49.92
C THR A 7 -39.57 35.40 -49.75
N THR A 8 -39.89 36.44 -48.98
CA THR A 8 -41.26 36.89 -48.75
C THR A 8 -41.59 38.18 -49.51
N LEU A 9 -40.63 38.74 -50.26
CA LEU A 9 -40.83 39.94 -51.06
C LEU A 9 -41.57 39.62 -52.36
N LYS A 10 -42.63 40.39 -52.63
CA LYS A 10 -43.58 40.18 -53.72
C LYS A 10 -42.93 40.29 -55.12
N ASP A 11 -41.91 41.14 -55.25
CA ASP A 11 -41.20 41.44 -56.51
C ASP A 11 -39.71 41.08 -56.40
N ASN A 12 -39.37 39.92 -55.83
CA ASN A 12 -37.97 39.51 -55.69
C ASN A 12 -37.41 38.91 -57.00
N PRO A 13 -36.29 39.43 -57.55
CA PRO A 13 -35.62 38.83 -58.70
C PRO A 13 -34.95 37.47 -58.42
N ILE A 14 -34.75 37.09 -57.15
CA ILE A 14 -34.12 35.82 -56.77
C ILE A 14 -35.19 34.74 -56.57
N LYS A 15 -35.13 33.68 -57.39
CA LYS A 15 -36.02 32.52 -57.31
C LYS A 15 -35.71 31.68 -56.07
N GLU A 16 -36.74 31.08 -55.47
CA GLU A 16 -36.55 30.10 -54.41
C GLU A 16 -35.76 28.90 -54.93
N GLU A 17 -34.76 28.48 -54.15
CA GLU A 17 -33.93 27.32 -54.50
C GLU A 17 -33.75 26.45 -53.26
N THR A 18 -33.89 25.14 -53.47
CA THR A 18 -33.56 24.13 -52.46
C THR A 18 -32.41 23.30 -52.99
N LYS A 19 -31.31 23.26 -52.25
CA LYS A 19 -30.15 22.45 -52.61
C LYS A 19 -29.86 21.42 -51.54
N THR A 20 -29.97 20.16 -51.94
CA THR A 20 -29.68 19.02 -51.07
C THR A 20 -28.24 18.60 -51.28
N TYR A 21 -27.48 18.58 -50.18
CA TYR A 21 -26.12 18.06 -50.15
C TYR A 21 -26.13 16.69 -49.46
N THR A 22 -25.79 15.66 -50.21
CA THR A 22 -25.51 14.33 -49.68
C THR A 22 -24.03 14.26 -49.33
N VAL A 23 -23.73 14.15 -48.04
CA VAL A 23 -22.37 13.85 -47.60
C VAL A 23 -22.09 12.38 -47.90
N LYS A 24 -21.11 12.11 -48.76
CA LYS A 24 -20.68 10.75 -49.14
C LYS A 24 -19.31 10.48 -48.51
N ASN A 25 -18.99 9.19 -48.31
CA ASN A 25 -17.68 8.71 -47.85
C ASN A 25 -17.32 8.97 -46.37
N LEU A 26 -18.27 9.34 -45.51
CA LEU A 26 -18.04 9.28 -44.07
C LEU A 26 -18.03 7.82 -43.61
N LYS A 27 -16.95 7.40 -42.95
CA LYS A 27 -16.90 6.09 -42.28
C LYS A 27 -17.92 6.08 -41.14
N LYS A 28 -18.60 4.95 -40.95
CA LYS A 28 -19.52 4.75 -39.83
C LYS A 28 -18.72 4.75 -38.53
N ALA A 29 -19.20 5.48 -37.53
CA ALA A 29 -18.60 5.43 -36.20
C ALA A 29 -18.71 4.02 -35.60
N THR A 30 -17.67 3.58 -34.91
CA THR A 30 -17.70 2.33 -34.13
C THR A 30 -17.92 2.66 -32.66
N THR A 31 -18.27 1.66 -31.85
CA THR A 31 -18.46 1.82 -30.41
C THR A 31 -17.42 1.04 -29.61
N TYR A 32 -17.17 1.48 -28.38
CA TYR A 32 -16.35 0.77 -27.40
C TYR A 32 -16.96 0.95 -26.00
N THR A 33 -16.60 0.09 -25.06
CA THR A 33 -17.03 0.17 -23.65
C THR A 33 -15.81 0.16 -22.73
N ILE A 34 -15.97 0.56 -21.47
CA ILE A 34 -14.87 0.47 -20.50
C ILE A 34 -14.36 -0.98 -20.33
N GLU A 35 -15.24 -1.98 -20.39
CA GLU A 35 -14.85 -3.39 -20.31
C GLU A 35 -13.91 -3.79 -21.44
N SER A 36 -14.14 -3.30 -22.67
CA SER A 36 -13.24 -3.56 -23.79
C SER A 36 -11.87 -2.92 -23.58
N VAL A 37 -11.81 -1.72 -23.00
CA VAL A 37 -10.53 -1.03 -22.73
C VAL A 37 -9.76 -1.72 -21.61
N LEU A 38 -10.46 -2.15 -20.55
CA LEU A 38 -9.88 -2.90 -19.43
C LEU A 38 -9.39 -4.29 -19.83
N LYS A 39 -10.01 -4.92 -20.83
CA LYS A 39 -9.53 -6.20 -21.38
C LYS A 39 -8.17 -6.05 -22.05
N ASP A 40 -7.99 -4.96 -22.79
CA ASP A 40 -6.74 -4.69 -23.52
C ASP A 40 -5.68 -4.01 -22.62
N ASN A 41 -6.12 -3.38 -21.52
CA ASN A 41 -5.29 -2.63 -20.58
C ASN A 41 -5.71 -3.00 -19.15
N PRO A 42 -5.32 -4.19 -18.67
CA PRO A 42 -5.77 -4.69 -17.39
C PRO A 42 -5.24 -3.83 -16.25
N VAL A 43 -6.12 -3.58 -15.28
CA VAL A 43 -5.76 -3.02 -13.98
C VAL A 43 -5.35 -4.17 -13.06
N SER A 44 -4.24 -4.01 -12.34
CA SER A 44 -3.71 -5.03 -11.44
C SER A 44 -3.38 -4.44 -10.07
N PHE A 45 -3.42 -5.26 -9.04
CA PHE A 45 -3.07 -4.90 -7.67
C PHE A 45 -1.71 -5.52 -7.32
N THR A 46 -0.89 -4.75 -6.60
CA THR A 46 0.46 -5.16 -6.17
C THR A 46 0.68 -4.75 -4.72
N GLY A 47 1.70 -5.30 -4.07
CA GLY A 47 1.97 -5.05 -2.65
C GLY A 47 1.26 -6.05 -1.74
N PHE A 48 0.95 -5.62 -0.53
CA PHE A 48 0.42 -6.50 0.53
C PHE A 48 -0.95 -6.03 1.01
N ASN A 49 -1.70 -6.90 1.66
CA ASN A 49 -2.98 -6.53 2.25
C ASN A 49 -2.80 -5.40 3.29
N HIS A 50 -3.60 -4.34 3.22
CA HIS A 50 -3.45 -3.08 3.97
C HIS A 50 -2.24 -2.21 3.57
N PHE A 51 -1.51 -2.62 2.53
CA PHE A 51 -0.42 -1.88 1.90
C PHE A 51 -0.36 -2.16 0.40
N GLY A 52 -1.54 -2.22 -0.22
CA GLY A 52 -1.67 -2.51 -1.64
C GLY A 52 -1.57 -1.23 -2.46
N SER A 53 -1.19 -1.39 -3.72
CA SER A 53 -1.21 -0.35 -4.73
C SER A 53 -1.89 -0.86 -5.99
N VAL A 54 -2.42 0.06 -6.78
CA VAL A 54 -3.04 -0.23 -8.08
C VAL A 54 -2.12 0.19 -9.21
N LYS A 55 -1.91 -0.71 -10.17
CA LYS A 55 -1.19 -0.46 -11.41
C LYS A 55 -2.17 -0.36 -12.58
N PHE A 56 -2.13 0.77 -13.27
CA PHE A 56 -2.97 1.07 -14.43
C PHE A 56 -2.21 1.94 -15.43
N ASP A 57 -2.78 2.10 -16.63
CA ASP A 57 -2.32 3.01 -17.67
C ASP A 57 -2.99 4.38 -17.46
N ASP A 58 -2.22 5.37 -17.02
CA ASP A 58 -2.69 6.71 -16.64
C ASP A 58 -3.06 7.58 -17.85
N ASP A 59 -2.56 7.28 -19.06
CA ASP A 59 -3.05 7.88 -20.29
C ASP A 59 -4.52 7.48 -20.55
N LYS A 60 -4.92 6.27 -20.12
CA LYS A 60 -6.24 5.71 -20.37
C LYS A 60 -7.22 5.83 -19.21
N PHE A 61 -6.73 5.78 -17.97
CA PHE A 61 -7.57 5.66 -16.79
C PHE A 61 -7.22 6.64 -15.67
N THR A 62 -8.20 6.89 -14.81
CA THR A 62 -8.02 7.47 -13.47
C THR A 62 -8.65 6.54 -12.43
N VAL A 63 -8.19 6.62 -11.17
CA VAL A 63 -8.69 5.80 -10.08
C VAL A 63 -9.21 6.69 -8.95
N ASN A 64 -10.42 6.43 -8.45
CA ASN A 64 -11.06 7.20 -7.37
C ASN A 64 -11.15 8.72 -7.61
N ASN A 65 -11.24 9.12 -8.89
CA ASN A 65 -11.21 10.52 -9.35
C ASN A 65 -9.88 11.25 -9.10
N ASP A 66 -8.80 10.52 -8.81
CA ASP A 66 -7.45 11.05 -8.72
C ASP A 66 -6.57 10.47 -9.84
N ASN A 67 -5.53 11.22 -10.20
CA ASN A 67 -4.46 10.77 -11.07
C ASN A 67 -3.37 10.03 -10.28
N SER A 68 -3.30 10.19 -8.95
CA SER A 68 -2.43 9.37 -8.12
C SER A 68 -3.07 8.03 -7.77
N ALA A 69 -2.29 6.96 -7.87
CA ALA A 69 -2.71 5.63 -7.42
C ALA A 69 -2.92 5.64 -5.90
N PRO A 70 -4.09 5.21 -5.37
CA PRO A 70 -4.24 5.01 -3.94
C PRO A 70 -3.20 4.03 -3.42
N THR A 71 -2.56 4.41 -2.31
CA THR A 71 -1.72 3.55 -1.47
C THR A 71 -2.59 2.94 -0.37
N ASP A 72 -2.10 1.91 0.32
CA ASP A 72 -2.77 1.28 1.47
C ASP A 72 -4.04 0.47 1.14
N LEU A 73 -4.15 -0.02 -0.09
CA LEU A 73 -5.29 -0.84 -0.52
C LEU A 73 -5.39 -2.14 0.27
N THR A 74 -6.63 -2.55 0.55
CA THR A 74 -6.96 -3.78 1.29
C THR A 74 -7.79 -4.74 0.42
N ASN A 75 -7.57 -6.04 0.53
CA ASN A 75 -8.44 -7.05 -0.09
C ASN A 75 -9.90 -6.83 0.30
N SER A 76 -10.80 -6.99 -0.66
CA SER A 76 -12.25 -6.70 -0.57
C SER A 76 -12.62 -5.20 -0.60
N GLU A 77 -11.64 -4.29 -0.60
CA GLU A 77 -11.90 -2.88 -0.87
C GLU A 77 -12.41 -2.68 -2.30
N GLN A 78 -13.26 -1.67 -2.50
CA GLN A 78 -13.76 -1.30 -3.82
C GLN A 78 -13.07 -0.02 -4.30
N ILE A 79 -12.49 -0.07 -5.50
CA ILE A 79 -11.97 1.11 -6.19
C ILE A 79 -12.80 1.41 -7.44
N ILE A 80 -12.85 2.66 -7.85
CA ILE A 80 -13.54 3.08 -9.07
C ILE A 80 -12.50 3.43 -10.12
N VAL A 81 -12.43 2.63 -11.19
CA VAL A 81 -11.61 2.92 -12.37
C VAL A 81 -12.47 3.67 -13.39
N ARG A 82 -11.97 4.77 -13.93
CA ARG A 82 -12.66 5.62 -14.90
C ARG A 82 -11.79 5.84 -16.12
N LEU A 83 -12.37 5.87 -17.31
CA LEU A 83 -11.67 6.32 -18.51
C LEU A 83 -11.30 7.81 -18.38
N SER A 84 -10.06 8.15 -18.70
CA SER A 84 -9.60 9.54 -18.73
C SER A 84 -10.38 10.33 -19.79
N GLN A 85 -10.62 11.62 -19.53
CA GLN A 85 -11.35 12.47 -20.47
C GLN A 85 -10.58 12.63 -21.79
N ASP A 86 -9.25 12.66 -21.72
CA ASP A 86 -8.38 12.77 -22.88
C ASP A 86 -8.43 11.52 -23.76
N TYR A 87 -8.44 10.33 -23.15
CA TYR A 87 -8.65 9.08 -23.89
C TYR A 87 -10.01 9.07 -24.61
N ILE A 88 -11.09 9.49 -23.93
CA ILE A 88 -12.42 9.58 -24.54
C ILE A 88 -12.42 10.54 -25.74
N ASN A 89 -11.80 11.72 -25.60
CA ASN A 89 -11.70 12.73 -26.65
C ASN A 89 -10.88 12.22 -27.84
N GLN A 90 -9.78 11.52 -27.58
CA GLN A 90 -8.95 10.90 -28.62
C GLN A 90 -9.74 9.83 -29.40
N GLN A 91 -10.45 8.93 -28.70
CA GLN A 91 -11.27 7.91 -29.35
C GLN A 91 -12.40 8.54 -30.19
N LYS A 92 -13.02 9.62 -29.71
CA LYS A 92 -14.04 10.37 -30.46
C LYS A 92 -13.49 10.96 -31.76
N SER A 93 -12.29 11.55 -31.73
CA SER A 93 -11.61 12.05 -32.93
C SER A 93 -11.26 10.93 -33.92
N ASN A 94 -11.04 9.72 -33.42
CA ASN A 94 -10.83 8.51 -34.23
C ASN A 94 -12.14 7.86 -34.71
N GLY A 95 -13.28 8.50 -34.51
CA GLY A 95 -14.59 7.99 -34.94
C GLY A 95 -15.13 6.86 -34.07
N LYS A 96 -14.60 6.67 -32.85
CA LYS A 96 -15.11 5.70 -31.88
C LYS A 96 -15.89 6.39 -30.77
N ILE A 97 -17.09 5.90 -30.49
CA ILE A 97 -18.00 6.50 -29.52
C ILE A 97 -18.09 5.58 -28.29
N LEU A 98 -17.92 6.15 -27.10
CA LEU A 98 -18.13 5.41 -25.85
C LEU A 98 -19.60 5.01 -25.75
N SER A 99 -19.85 3.74 -25.47
CA SER A 99 -21.17 3.20 -25.18
C SER A 99 -21.25 2.83 -23.70
N GLY A 100 -22.26 3.37 -23.01
CA GLY A 100 -22.48 3.13 -21.58
C GLY A 100 -21.69 4.07 -20.67
N THR A 101 -21.36 3.57 -19.47
CA THR A 101 -20.62 4.33 -18.45
C THR A 101 -19.13 4.41 -18.78
N ALA A 102 -18.50 5.48 -18.31
CA ALA A 102 -17.05 5.67 -18.37
C ALA A 102 -16.32 5.08 -17.16
N SER A 103 -17.02 4.43 -16.22
CA SER A 103 -16.44 3.93 -14.97
C SER A 103 -16.88 2.51 -14.63
N LYS A 104 -16.02 1.79 -13.91
CA LYS A 104 -16.26 0.44 -13.42
C LYS A 104 -15.67 0.30 -12.02
N THR A 105 -16.45 -0.28 -11.11
CA THR A 105 -15.98 -0.67 -9.78
C THR A 105 -15.21 -1.98 -9.88
N LEU A 106 -14.01 -2.01 -9.32
CA LEU A 106 -13.21 -3.22 -9.16
C LEU A 106 -13.06 -3.52 -7.67
N THR A 107 -13.06 -4.80 -7.33
CA THR A 107 -12.74 -5.27 -5.98
C THR A 107 -11.26 -5.61 -5.93
N VAL A 108 -10.55 -5.03 -4.95
CA VAL A 108 -9.16 -5.37 -4.66
C VAL A 108 -9.11 -6.82 -4.20
N ALA A 109 -8.24 -7.60 -4.84
CA ALA A 109 -8.08 -9.02 -4.57
C ALA A 109 -6.62 -9.42 -4.78
N ASP A 110 -6.29 -10.62 -4.29
CA ASP A 110 -5.01 -11.29 -4.51
C ASP A 110 -3.78 -10.58 -3.93
N LEU A 111 -3.96 -9.62 -3.01
CA LEU A 111 -2.84 -9.08 -2.22
C LEU A 111 -2.40 -10.12 -1.18
N GLU A 112 -1.12 -10.49 -1.18
CA GLU A 112 -0.55 -11.36 -0.15
C GLU A 112 -0.59 -10.65 1.22
N SER A 113 -0.70 -11.40 2.31
CA SER A 113 -0.74 -10.82 3.66
C SER A 113 0.64 -10.35 4.16
N SER A 114 1.71 -10.96 3.64
CA SER A 114 3.10 -10.68 4.03
C SER A 114 4.05 -11.24 2.97
N PRO A 115 5.27 -10.70 2.84
CA PRO A 115 6.29 -11.25 1.96
C PRO A 115 6.80 -12.61 2.43
N LYS A 116 7.31 -13.39 1.47
CA LYS A 116 8.09 -14.61 1.75
C LYS A 116 9.56 -14.23 1.95
N ILE A 117 10.00 -14.19 3.21
CA ILE A 117 11.38 -13.86 3.59
C ILE A 117 12.16 -15.16 3.78
N SER A 118 12.98 -15.53 2.79
CA SER A 118 13.69 -16.81 2.80
C SER A 118 14.74 -16.94 3.90
N ASN A 119 15.28 -15.82 4.39
CA ASN A 119 16.22 -15.75 5.52
C ASN A 119 15.59 -15.13 6.78
N LEU A 120 14.29 -15.34 7.01
CA LEU A 120 13.58 -14.81 8.17
C LEU A 120 14.30 -15.17 9.49
N ASN A 121 14.76 -16.41 9.64
CA ASN A 121 15.46 -16.84 10.86
C ASN A 121 16.74 -16.05 11.14
N ASP A 122 17.48 -15.65 10.10
CA ASP A 122 18.69 -14.85 10.26
C ASP A 122 18.34 -13.44 10.75
N LEU A 123 17.29 -12.84 10.17
CA LEU A 123 16.75 -11.55 10.59
C LEU A 123 16.28 -11.58 12.05
N LEU A 124 15.49 -12.58 12.42
CA LEU A 124 14.99 -12.71 13.80
C LEU A 124 16.15 -12.96 14.79
N THR A 125 17.20 -13.68 14.38
CA THR A 125 18.40 -13.87 15.21
C THR A 125 19.14 -12.56 15.49
N GLN A 126 19.14 -11.63 14.53
CA GLN A 126 19.65 -10.28 14.76
C GLN A 126 18.78 -9.51 15.77
N GLU A 127 17.46 -9.62 15.69
CA GLU A 127 16.56 -9.01 16.67
C GLU A 127 16.80 -9.56 18.08
N ASP A 128 16.94 -10.89 18.20
CA ASP A 128 17.29 -11.57 19.46
C ASP A 128 18.57 -11.02 20.09
N THR A 129 19.58 -10.81 19.25
CA THR A 129 20.88 -10.28 19.69
C THR A 129 20.71 -8.87 20.25
N VAL A 130 19.95 -8.03 19.56
CA VAL A 130 19.67 -6.65 19.99
C VAL A 130 18.88 -6.59 21.29
N VAL A 131 17.77 -7.32 21.40
CA VAL A 131 16.95 -7.27 22.62
C VAL A 131 17.72 -7.82 23.83
N ARG A 132 18.59 -8.82 23.65
CA ARG A 132 19.43 -9.33 24.75
C ARG A 132 20.51 -8.31 25.15
N ALA A 133 21.11 -7.60 24.20
CA ALA A 133 22.06 -6.53 24.49
C ALA A 133 21.40 -5.34 25.22
N ASP A 134 20.18 -4.98 24.84
CA ASP A 134 19.39 -3.94 25.52
C ASP A 134 18.93 -4.35 26.93
N ASN A 135 18.98 -5.65 27.25
CA ASN A 135 18.55 -6.23 28.53
C ASN A 135 19.66 -7.07 29.16
N GLU A 136 20.88 -6.53 29.15
CA GLU A 136 22.04 -7.17 29.77
C GLU A 136 21.88 -7.29 31.28
N SER A 137 22.19 -8.48 31.80
CA SER A 137 22.13 -8.75 33.24
C SER A 137 23.30 -8.07 33.94
N SER A 138 23.03 -7.37 35.04
CA SER A 138 24.06 -6.87 35.95
C SER A 138 24.29 -7.88 37.06
N THR A 139 25.56 -8.18 37.34
CA THR A 139 25.94 -9.13 38.39
C THR A 139 26.54 -8.36 39.58
N GLY A 140 26.00 -8.62 40.78
CA GLY A 140 26.33 -7.94 42.04
C GLY A 140 25.23 -8.15 43.09
N ASP A 141 25.47 -7.71 44.33
CA ASP A 141 24.55 -7.93 45.46
C ASP A 141 23.14 -7.35 45.23
N PHE A 142 23.04 -6.31 44.37
CA PHE A 142 21.78 -5.66 43.95
C PHE A 142 21.55 -5.73 42.44
N GLY A 143 22.04 -6.80 41.80
CA GLY A 143 21.95 -6.99 40.35
C GLY A 143 20.54 -7.35 39.87
N THR A 144 20.22 -6.93 38.64
CA THR A 144 19.02 -7.40 37.92
C THR A 144 19.47 -8.37 36.84
N THR A 145 18.85 -9.55 36.82
CA THR A 145 19.00 -10.50 35.70
C THR A 145 17.75 -10.51 34.85
N TYR A 146 17.88 -10.86 33.57
CA TYR A 146 16.77 -10.82 32.61
C TYR A 146 16.62 -12.17 31.90
N THR A 147 15.37 -12.64 31.82
CA THR A 147 14.97 -13.71 30.91
C THR A 147 14.25 -13.08 29.72
N VAL A 148 14.81 -13.23 28.52
CA VAL A 148 14.24 -12.73 27.27
C VAL A 148 13.77 -13.89 26.40
N THR A 149 12.47 -13.91 26.11
CA THR A 149 11.80 -14.93 25.31
C THR A 149 11.14 -14.29 24.10
N ARG A 150 11.49 -14.78 22.90
CA ARG A 150 10.80 -14.42 21.65
C ARG A 150 9.39 -15.01 21.66
N MET A 151 8.39 -14.18 21.35
CA MET A 151 7.02 -14.62 21.13
C MET A 151 6.79 -14.73 19.62
N ASP A 152 5.79 -14.03 19.09
CA ASP A 152 5.48 -13.98 17.67
C ASP A 152 6.12 -12.78 16.96
N SER A 153 6.40 -12.98 15.67
CA SER A 153 6.91 -11.97 14.75
C SER A 153 5.84 -11.55 13.74
N TYR A 154 5.91 -10.29 13.31
CA TYR A 154 4.89 -9.63 12.50
C TYR A 154 5.55 -8.85 11.38
N PHE A 155 4.95 -8.95 10.19
CA PHE A 155 5.19 -8.07 9.07
C PHE A 155 4.38 -6.79 9.28
N VAL A 156 5.01 -5.64 9.06
CA VAL A 156 4.35 -4.35 8.96
C VAL A 156 4.70 -3.78 7.59
N GLY A 157 3.68 -3.57 6.76
CA GLY A 157 3.84 -3.14 5.36
C GLY A 157 4.29 -1.70 5.17
N THR A 158 4.88 -1.06 6.17
CA THR A 158 5.43 0.29 6.03
C THR A 158 6.73 0.42 6.80
N ASN A 159 7.50 1.46 6.49
CA ASN A 159 8.63 1.85 7.31
C ASN A 159 8.10 2.53 8.59
N ILE A 160 8.31 1.90 9.73
CA ILE A 160 7.89 2.45 11.02
C ILE A 160 8.96 3.40 11.54
N SER A 161 8.55 4.56 12.05
CA SER A 161 9.49 5.53 12.61
C SER A 161 10.06 5.00 13.94
N SER A 162 11.39 5.00 14.06
CA SER A 162 12.06 4.67 15.30
C SER A 162 11.90 5.81 16.30
N TRP A 163 11.45 5.51 17.53
CA TRP A 163 11.48 6.49 18.62
C TRP A 163 12.93 6.81 18.98
N GLY A 164 13.39 8.02 18.63
CA GLY A 164 14.72 8.53 18.98
C GLY A 164 15.64 8.86 17.79
N TYR A 165 15.27 8.49 16.56
CA TYR A 165 16.02 8.85 15.36
C TYR A 165 15.07 9.41 14.30
N SER A 166 14.99 10.74 14.22
CA SER A 166 14.47 11.41 13.03
C SER A 166 15.57 11.37 11.98
N SER A 167 15.42 10.49 11.00
CA SER A 167 16.11 10.64 9.73
C SER A 167 15.19 11.45 8.83
N SER A 168 15.63 12.65 8.47
CA SER A 168 14.87 13.62 7.69
C SER A 168 14.82 13.32 6.18
N ASP A 169 15.33 12.16 5.76
CA ASP A 169 15.48 11.78 4.34
C ASP A 169 14.97 10.34 4.09
N ASP A 170 13.77 10.01 4.59
CA ASP A 170 13.18 8.66 4.51
C ASP A 170 12.30 8.42 3.26
N SER A 171 12.57 9.07 2.13
CA SER A 171 11.87 8.72 0.88
C SER A 171 12.37 7.41 0.25
N ASP A 172 13.56 6.94 0.64
CA ASP A 172 14.29 5.91 -0.12
C ASP A 172 14.72 4.67 0.70
N LYS A 173 14.34 4.58 1.99
CA LYS A 173 14.79 3.48 2.86
C LYS A 173 13.68 2.47 3.15
N GLY A 174 13.55 1.54 2.22
CA GLY A 174 12.81 0.28 2.36
C GLY A 174 11.29 0.36 2.49
N GLU A 175 10.64 -0.75 2.16
CA GLU A 175 9.18 -0.80 1.95
C GLU A 175 8.42 -1.32 3.18
N PHE A 176 9.10 -1.98 4.11
CA PHE A 176 8.43 -2.66 5.22
C PHE A 176 9.29 -2.80 6.47
N SER A 177 8.67 -3.28 7.54
CA SER A 177 9.31 -3.59 8.81
C SER A 177 8.97 -5.01 9.26
N VAL A 178 9.86 -5.62 10.02
CA VAL A 178 9.59 -6.86 10.77
C VAL A 178 9.70 -6.53 12.24
N VAL A 179 8.67 -6.88 13.00
CA VAL A 179 8.53 -6.58 14.43
C VAL A 179 8.18 -7.84 15.18
N THR A 180 8.92 -8.12 16.23
CA THR A 180 8.74 -9.28 17.09
C THR A 180 8.39 -8.84 18.50
N ILE A 181 7.38 -9.50 19.08
CA ILE A 181 7.03 -9.31 20.48
C ILE A 181 7.95 -10.17 21.34
N TYR A 182 8.56 -9.57 22.35
CA TYR A 182 9.40 -10.24 23.32
C TYR A 182 8.79 -10.15 24.69
N LYS A 183 8.77 -11.29 25.40
CA LYS A 183 8.52 -11.34 26.84
C LYS A 183 9.84 -11.16 27.57
N ILE A 184 9.90 -10.15 28.44
CA ILE A 184 11.06 -9.83 29.26
C ILE A 184 10.66 -9.98 30.72
N VAL A 185 11.33 -10.89 31.43
CA VAL A 185 11.18 -11.06 32.88
C VAL A 185 12.45 -10.54 33.53
N SER A 186 12.33 -9.51 34.36
CA SER A 186 13.42 -9.04 35.21
C SER A 186 13.33 -9.70 36.57
N HIS A 187 14.48 -10.13 37.08
CA HIS A 187 14.64 -10.75 38.39
C HIS A 187 15.58 -9.85 39.20
N TYR A 188 15.01 -9.07 40.12
CA TYR A 188 15.78 -8.19 40.98
C TYR A 188 16.31 -8.97 42.18
N ASN A 189 17.64 -8.97 42.36
CA ASN A 189 18.25 -9.50 43.56
C ASN A 189 18.18 -8.44 44.67
N SER A 190 17.62 -8.79 45.82
CA SER A 190 17.58 -7.91 46.99
C SER A 190 18.00 -8.66 48.24
N ASP A 191 18.67 -7.96 49.16
CA ASP A 191 19.02 -8.48 50.50
C ASP A 191 17.80 -8.82 51.36
N THR A 192 16.60 -8.36 50.97
CA THR A 192 15.35 -8.79 51.58
C THR A 192 14.86 -10.08 50.90
N ASP A 193 14.29 -11.02 51.66
CA ASP A 193 13.79 -12.33 51.19
C ASP A 193 12.62 -12.24 50.16
N THR A 194 12.33 -11.04 49.67
CA THR A 194 11.32 -10.71 48.67
C THR A 194 11.96 -10.66 47.27
N LYS A 195 11.84 -11.74 46.51
CA LYS A 195 12.11 -11.72 45.06
C LYS A 195 11.05 -10.87 44.36
N ASN A 196 11.48 -9.77 43.75
CA ASN A 196 10.60 -8.91 42.96
C ASN A 196 10.83 -9.20 41.47
N ASP A 197 10.08 -10.15 40.93
CA ASP A 197 10.04 -10.40 39.50
C ASP A 197 9.06 -9.44 38.84
N SER A 198 9.45 -8.86 37.70
CA SER A 198 8.50 -8.12 36.86
C SER A 198 8.54 -8.65 35.43
N THR A 199 7.35 -8.82 34.85
CA THR A 199 7.17 -9.26 33.46
C THR A 199 6.66 -8.10 32.63
N SER A 200 7.24 -7.92 31.45
CA SER A 200 6.79 -6.92 30.48
C SER A 200 6.94 -7.46 29.07
N TYR A 201 6.12 -6.95 28.16
CA TYR A 201 6.13 -7.33 26.75
C TYR A 201 6.54 -6.12 25.92
N TYR A 202 7.48 -6.29 25.00
CA TYR A 202 8.00 -5.22 24.18
C TYR A 202 8.03 -5.63 22.72
N SER A 203 7.74 -4.68 21.84
CA SER A 203 7.96 -4.84 20.40
C SER A 203 9.40 -4.44 20.06
N TYR A 204 10.17 -5.34 19.47
CA TYR A 204 11.49 -5.05 18.90
C TYR A 204 11.49 -5.45 17.44
N GLY A 205 12.28 -4.78 16.61
CA GLY A 205 12.33 -5.14 15.20
C GLY A 205 13.32 -4.35 14.39
N TYR A 206 13.23 -4.54 13.07
CA TYR A 206 13.95 -3.74 12.09
C TYR A 206 13.00 -3.06 11.10
N THR A 207 13.36 -1.84 10.72
CA THR A 207 12.59 -0.97 9.81
C THR A 207 13.39 -0.68 8.55
N GLY A 208 12.71 -0.16 7.52
CA GLY A 208 13.31 0.17 6.24
C GLY A 208 13.90 -1.03 5.53
N LEU A 209 13.25 -2.19 5.63
CA LEU A 209 13.69 -3.43 5.01
C LEU A 209 13.31 -3.47 3.52
N THR A 210 14.16 -4.13 2.73
CA THR A 210 13.91 -4.45 1.32
C THR A 210 14.18 -5.92 1.07
N LEU A 211 13.60 -6.45 -0.01
CA LEU A 211 13.86 -7.81 -0.46
C LEU A 211 14.67 -7.81 -1.74
N ASN A 212 15.84 -8.44 -1.68
CA ASN A 212 16.63 -8.78 -2.86
C ASN A 212 16.58 -10.30 -3.04
N ASN A 213 15.97 -10.77 -4.12
CA ASN A 213 15.78 -12.20 -4.40
C ASN A 213 15.15 -12.97 -3.22
N GLY A 214 14.18 -12.36 -2.54
CA GLY A 214 13.48 -12.95 -1.40
C GLY A 214 14.30 -12.99 -0.10
N LYS A 215 15.40 -12.23 0.00
CA LYS A 215 16.21 -12.09 1.21
C LYS A 215 16.30 -10.65 1.67
N VAL A 216 16.34 -10.47 2.98
CA VAL A 216 16.74 -9.20 3.62
C VAL A 216 18.25 -9.21 3.79
N ASP A 217 18.91 -8.09 3.50
CA ASP A 217 20.32 -7.93 3.84
C ASP A 217 20.47 -7.67 5.34
N VAL A 218 20.73 -8.74 6.09
CA VAL A 218 20.91 -8.66 7.55
C VAL A 218 22.27 -8.09 7.94
N SER A 219 23.23 -8.00 7.01
CA SER A 219 24.58 -7.52 7.30
C SER A 219 24.68 -6.00 7.36
N ASP A 220 23.77 -5.31 6.67
CA ASP A 220 23.62 -3.86 6.67
C ASP A 220 22.71 -3.34 7.81
N LEU A 221 22.16 -4.23 8.65
CA LEU A 221 21.32 -3.81 9.77
C LEU A 221 22.15 -3.14 10.86
N THR A 222 21.90 -1.86 11.07
CA THR A 222 22.59 -1.04 12.08
C THR A 222 21.66 -0.60 13.21
N GLY A 223 22.20 0.11 14.20
CA GLY A 223 21.41 0.78 15.24
C GLY A 223 20.30 1.69 14.70
N ASN A 224 20.48 2.29 13.53
CA ASN A 224 19.51 3.20 12.92
C ASN A 224 18.28 2.47 12.37
N ASN A 225 18.39 1.17 12.09
CA ASN A 225 17.28 0.36 11.60
C ASN A 225 16.47 -0.24 12.75
N LYS A 226 16.93 -0.10 14.00
CA LYS A 226 16.30 -0.73 15.15
C LYS A 226 14.99 -0.03 15.50
N TYR A 227 13.97 -0.83 15.72
CA TYR A 227 12.71 -0.43 16.31
C TYR A 227 12.58 -1.00 17.72
N LYS A 228 12.11 -0.16 18.64
CA LYS A 228 11.70 -0.55 19.99
C LYS A 228 10.41 0.19 20.34
N GLY A 229 9.33 -0.55 20.50
CA GLY A 229 8.06 -0.05 20.97
C GLY A 229 8.01 0.09 22.49
N GLY A 230 6.91 0.66 22.99
CA GLY A 230 6.63 0.75 24.42
C GLY A 230 6.39 -0.62 25.07
N SER A 231 6.45 -0.66 26.40
CA SER A 231 6.13 -1.84 27.19
C SER A 231 4.62 -2.07 27.29
N SER A 232 4.19 -3.32 27.31
CA SER A 232 2.83 -3.75 27.60
C SER A 232 2.78 -4.77 28.73
N SER A 233 1.63 -4.87 29.38
CA SER A 233 1.39 -5.78 30.51
C SER A 233 1.13 -7.23 30.09
N SER A 234 0.75 -7.46 28.83
CA SER A 234 0.53 -8.79 28.26
C SER A 234 0.96 -8.85 26.80
N GLU A 235 1.18 -10.06 26.28
CA GLU A 235 1.45 -10.30 24.87
C GLU A 235 0.31 -9.77 23.99
N GLN A 236 -0.94 -10.09 24.34
CA GLN A 236 -2.11 -9.63 23.58
C GLN A 236 -2.20 -8.11 23.53
N ALA A 237 -1.93 -7.41 24.64
CA ALA A 237 -1.91 -5.96 24.65
C ALA A 237 -0.82 -5.38 23.73
N ALA A 238 0.35 -6.00 23.68
CA ALA A 238 1.42 -5.59 22.77
C ALA A 238 1.02 -5.80 21.30
N VAL A 239 0.35 -6.91 20.99
CA VAL A 239 -0.16 -7.22 19.65
C VAL A 239 -1.28 -6.26 19.25
N ASP A 240 -2.22 -5.98 20.15
CA ASP A 240 -3.32 -5.07 19.91
C ASP A 240 -2.81 -3.64 19.66
N GLN A 241 -1.81 -3.21 20.44
CA GLN A 241 -1.13 -1.93 20.22
C GLN A 241 -0.46 -1.89 18.85
N LEU A 242 0.32 -2.92 18.50
CA LEU A 242 0.99 -3.01 17.19
C LEU A 242 0.00 -2.91 16.03
N LYS A 243 -1.15 -3.59 16.12
CA LYS A 243 -2.21 -3.57 15.09
C LYS A 243 -3.00 -2.26 15.06
N SER A 244 -3.15 -1.61 16.22
CA SER A 244 -3.77 -0.29 16.31
C SER A 244 -2.90 0.78 15.65
N ASP A 245 -1.59 0.69 15.84
CA ASP A 245 -0.63 1.63 15.26
C ASP A 245 -0.39 1.32 13.77
N TYR A 246 -0.41 0.04 13.40
CA TYR A 246 -0.13 -0.43 12.03
C TYR A 246 -1.14 -1.50 11.60
N SER A 247 -2.13 -1.10 10.80
CA SER A 247 -3.19 -1.99 10.31
C SER A 247 -2.68 -3.16 9.45
N SER A 248 -1.51 -3.02 8.83
CA SER A 248 -0.85 -4.06 8.05
C SER A 248 -0.15 -5.13 8.90
N ALA A 249 -0.09 -4.95 10.23
CA ALA A 249 0.55 -5.89 11.15
C ALA A 249 -0.05 -7.29 11.05
N THR A 250 0.70 -8.18 10.39
CA THR A 250 0.30 -9.55 10.11
C THR A 250 1.34 -10.52 10.64
N LYS A 251 0.90 -11.55 11.38
CA LYS A 251 1.80 -12.55 11.94
C LYS A 251 2.57 -13.28 10.82
N LEU A 252 3.88 -13.34 10.96
CA LEU A 252 4.79 -14.12 10.11
C LEU A 252 4.81 -15.58 10.58
N ASN A 253 4.92 -16.50 9.62
CA ASN A 253 5.02 -17.94 9.85
C ASN A 253 6.37 -18.48 9.38
#